data_AF-A0A1F6HA27-F1
#
_entry.id   AF-A0A1F6HA27-F1
#
_cell.length_a   1.000
_cell.length_b   1.000
_cell.length_c   1.000
_cell.angle_alpha   90.00
_cell.angle_beta   90.00
_cell.angle_gamma   90.00
#
_symmetry.space_group_name_H-M   'P 1'
#
loop_
_entity.id
_entity.type
_entity.pdbx_description
1 polymer ?
#
loop_
_entity_poly.entity_id
_entity_poly.type
_entity_poly.pdbx_seq_one_letter_code
_entity_poly.pdbx_strand_id
1 'polypeptide(L)'
;MGMNQENSYENDVTVDKYNLHTELETLPTLIAKWRKKYSIAEGILDKLTSDIPIFKAEIKMEFEMAVAKIEADLRENWDQHCPDVRATEGAVQNKVKTLPEFAEAHKKSINENLKLSEELACAVEDKGTFYGACRALEAKETALTKLVKLYLSGYYERPKITNELEKEVQKATSDNLKSKLRTRRLTK
;
A
#
# COMPACT_ATOMS: atom_id res chain seq x y z
N MET A 1 -9.75 -4.56 -15.00
CA MET A 1 -8.49 -4.11 -14.39
C MET A 1 -7.73 -5.35 -13.95
N GLY A 2 -6.78 -5.80 -14.76
CA GLY A 2 -5.88 -6.89 -14.34
C GLY A 2 -4.89 -6.30 -13.35
N MET A 3 -4.82 -6.85 -12.13
CA MET A 3 -3.71 -6.54 -11.23
C MET A 3 -2.41 -6.89 -11.95
N ASN A 4 -1.55 -5.90 -12.18
CA ASN A 4 -0.23 -6.11 -12.76
C ASN A 4 0.54 -7.08 -11.86
N GLN A 5 0.79 -8.30 -12.35
CA GLN A 5 1.58 -9.32 -11.65
C GLN A 5 3.00 -8.83 -11.29
N GLU A 6 3.49 -7.76 -11.91
CA GLU A 6 4.81 -7.14 -11.63
C GLU A 6 4.96 -6.49 -10.24
N ASN A 7 3.85 -6.14 -9.59
CA ASN A 7 3.87 -5.50 -8.26
C ASN A 7 3.46 -6.44 -7.12
N SER A 8 3.07 -7.69 -7.42
CA SER A 8 2.73 -8.65 -6.36
C SER A 8 4.00 -9.23 -5.74
N TYR A 9 4.18 -9.02 -4.43
CA TYR A 9 5.24 -9.60 -3.63
C TYR A 9 4.82 -10.89 -2.92
N GLU A 10 3.57 -11.34 -3.12
CA GLU A 10 2.99 -12.48 -2.38
C GLU A 10 3.82 -13.75 -2.56
N ASN A 11 4.22 -14.04 -3.80
CA ASN A 11 5.06 -15.20 -4.13
C ASN A 11 6.45 -15.10 -3.47
N ASP A 12 7.06 -13.90 -3.48
CA ASP A 12 8.39 -13.67 -2.92
C ASP A 12 8.41 -13.85 -1.38
N VAL A 13 7.26 -13.70 -0.71
CA VAL A 13 7.10 -13.85 0.75
C VAL A 13 6.73 -15.27 1.18
N THR A 14 6.24 -16.11 0.27
CA THR A 14 6.00 -17.53 0.60
C THR A 14 7.29 -18.23 1.01
N VAL A 15 7.21 -19.15 1.97
CA VAL A 15 8.37 -19.90 2.47
C VAL A 15 8.27 -21.34 1.99
N ASP A 16 9.20 -21.77 1.15
CA ASP A 16 9.40 -23.18 0.87
C ASP A 16 10.09 -23.88 2.06
N LYS A 17 9.31 -24.63 2.82
CA LYS A 17 9.77 -25.36 4.00
C LYS A 17 10.72 -26.51 3.66
N TYR A 18 10.72 -27.00 2.43
CA TYR A 18 11.56 -28.11 1.99
C TYR A 18 12.92 -27.64 1.47
N ASN A 19 13.01 -26.38 1.03
CA ASN A 19 14.24 -25.80 0.45
C ASN A 19 14.71 -24.55 1.22
N LEU A 20 14.78 -24.64 2.55
CA LEU A 20 15.17 -23.52 3.43
C LEU A 20 16.55 -22.92 3.09
N HIS A 21 17.48 -23.73 2.59
CA HIS A 21 18.82 -23.29 2.18
C HIS A 21 18.75 -22.35 0.96
N THR A 22 17.99 -22.72 -0.07
CA THR A 22 17.75 -21.90 -1.27
C THR A 22 16.98 -20.63 -0.93
N GLU A 23 16.02 -20.72 -0.02
CA GLU A 23 15.28 -19.55 0.50
C GLU A 23 16.21 -18.55 1.19
N LEU A 24 17.15 -19.02 2.00
CA LEU A 24 18.14 -18.16 2.67
C LEU A 24 19.13 -17.52 1.70
N GLU A 25 19.53 -18.23 0.65
CA GLU A 25 20.42 -17.70 -0.39
C GLU A 25 19.77 -16.61 -1.25
N THR A 26 18.48 -16.77 -1.56
CA THR A 26 17.73 -15.86 -2.43
C THR A 26 17.19 -14.63 -1.70
N LEU A 27 16.95 -14.74 -0.40
CA LEU A 27 16.33 -13.69 0.41
C LEU A 27 17.06 -12.33 0.38
N PRO A 28 18.41 -12.24 0.47
CA PRO A 28 19.12 -10.97 0.39
C PRO A 28 18.87 -10.26 -0.96
N THR A 29 18.85 -11.01 -2.06
CA THR A 29 18.59 -10.47 -3.40
C THR A 29 17.15 -9.96 -3.52
N LEU A 30 16.18 -10.69 -2.96
CA LEU A 30 14.79 -10.25 -2.90
C LEU A 30 14.63 -8.97 -2.07
N ILE A 31 15.23 -8.91 -0.88
CA ILE A 31 15.21 -7.71 -0.04
C ILE A 31 15.81 -6.51 -0.78
N ALA A 32 16.97 -6.69 -1.44
CA ALA A 32 17.59 -5.64 -2.22
C ALA A 32 16.70 -5.16 -3.38
N LYS A 33 16.06 -6.08 -4.12
CA LYS A 33 15.10 -5.78 -5.20
C LYS A 33 13.96 -4.90 -4.70
N TRP A 34 13.30 -5.28 -3.61
CA TRP A 34 12.13 -4.56 -3.10
C TRP A 34 12.49 -3.25 -2.41
N ARG A 35 13.64 -3.18 -1.70
CA ARG A 35 14.16 -1.92 -1.17
C ARG A 35 14.52 -0.92 -2.26
N LYS A 36 15.08 -1.38 -3.37
CA LYS A 36 15.33 -0.54 -4.55
C LYS A 36 14.02 0.00 -5.14
N LYS A 37 13.01 -0.86 -5.32
CA LYS A 37 11.68 -0.42 -5.80
C LYS A 37 11.04 0.60 -4.83
N TYR A 38 11.10 0.34 -3.54
CA TYR A 38 10.60 1.27 -2.51
C TYR A 38 11.31 2.63 -2.58
N SER A 39 12.64 2.65 -2.65
CA SER A 39 13.41 3.90 -2.76
C SER A 39 13.08 4.70 -4.02
N ILE A 40 12.85 4.03 -5.15
CA ILE A 40 12.42 4.68 -6.39
C ILE A 40 11.03 5.30 -6.22
N ALA A 41 10.07 4.55 -5.66
CA ALA A 41 8.71 5.03 -5.43
C ALA A 41 8.66 6.19 -4.43
N GLU A 42 9.49 6.15 -3.40
CA GLU A 42 9.66 7.26 -2.46
C GLU A 42 10.20 8.52 -3.16
N GLY A 43 11.23 8.39 -4.00
CA GLY A 43 11.74 9.52 -4.79
C GLY A 43 10.73 10.10 -5.77
N ILE A 44 9.89 9.26 -6.39
CA ILE A 44 8.79 9.71 -7.27
C ILE A 44 7.75 10.48 -6.45
N LEU A 45 7.33 9.96 -5.30
CA LEU A 45 6.35 10.63 -4.44
C LEU A 45 6.87 11.98 -3.93
N ASP A 46 8.12 12.04 -3.50
CA ASP A 46 8.74 13.28 -3.00
C ASP A 46 8.80 14.33 -4.11
N LYS A 47 9.21 13.93 -5.32
CA LYS A 47 9.21 14.81 -6.49
C LYS A 47 7.81 15.30 -6.82
N LEU A 48 6.83 14.40 -6.91
CA LEU A 48 5.45 14.75 -7.22
C LEU A 48 4.86 15.69 -6.16
N THR A 49 5.14 15.45 -4.87
CA THR A 49 4.70 16.31 -3.77
C THR A 49 5.30 17.72 -3.87
N SER A 50 6.55 17.84 -4.32
CA SER A 50 7.19 19.13 -4.60
C SER A 50 6.59 19.83 -5.83
N ASP A 51 6.22 19.09 -6.87
CA ASP A 51 5.77 19.65 -8.14
C ASP A 51 4.26 19.99 -8.13
N ILE A 52 3.44 19.30 -7.32
CA ILE A 52 1.98 19.52 -7.22
C ILE A 52 1.58 20.98 -6.99
N PRO A 53 2.18 21.74 -6.06
CA PRO A 53 1.87 23.15 -5.88
C PRO A 53 2.10 23.99 -7.13
N ILE A 54 3.15 23.66 -7.91
CA ILE A 54 3.50 24.34 -9.16
C ILE A 54 2.42 24.03 -10.20
N PHE A 55 2.10 22.75 -10.41
CA PHE A 55 1.05 22.35 -11.36
C PHE A 55 -0.32 22.93 -10.99
N LYS A 56 -0.68 22.97 -9.71
CA LYS A 56 -1.93 23.62 -9.26
C LYS A 56 -1.94 25.11 -9.56
N ALA A 57 -0.81 25.80 -9.40
CA ALA A 57 -0.69 27.21 -9.75
C ALA A 57 -0.83 27.42 -11.27
N GLU A 58 -0.21 26.55 -12.09
CA GLU A 58 -0.32 26.59 -13.55
C GLU A 58 -1.76 26.36 -14.02
N ILE A 59 -2.43 25.30 -13.52
CA ILE A 59 -3.85 25.01 -13.85
C ILE A 59 -4.74 26.19 -13.47
N LYS A 60 -4.50 26.81 -12.31
CA LYS A 60 -5.24 27.99 -11.87
C LYS A 60 -4.99 29.18 -12.79
N MET A 61 -3.74 29.43 -13.15
CA MET A 61 -3.37 30.52 -14.06
C MET A 61 -4.01 30.33 -15.44
N GLU A 62 -3.96 29.13 -16.00
CA GLU A 62 -4.61 28.82 -17.28
C GLU A 62 -6.12 29.07 -17.24
N PHE A 63 -6.79 28.65 -16.16
CA PHE A 63 -8.20 28.90 -15.97
C PHE A 63 -8.51 30.40 -15.87
N GLU A 64 -7.75 31.14 -15.05
CA GLU A 64 -7.92 32.59 -14.90
C GLU A 64 -7.68 33.34 -16.22
N MET A 65 -6.67 32.93 -17.01
CA MET A 65 -6.43 33.47 -18.34
C MET A 65 -7.57 33.18 -19.32
N ALA A 66 -8.15 31.98 -19.28
CA ALA A 66 -9.29 31.63 -20.12
C ALA A 66 -10.53 32.47 -19.75
N VAL A 67 -10.81 32.61 -18.45
CA VAL A 67 -11.92 33.45 -17.95
C VAL A 67 -11.71 34.91 -18.33
N ALA A 68 -10.50 35.44 -18.19
CA ALA A 68 -10.18 36.82 -18.55
C ALA A 68 -10.39 37.10 -20.05
N LYS A 69 -10.09 36.13 -20.93
CA LYS A 69 -10.38 36.23 -22.36
C LYS A 69 -11.88 36.27 -22.64
N ILE A 70 -12.64 35.34 -22.05
CA ILE A 70 -14.10 35.31 -22.18
C ILE A 70 -14.71 36.63 -21.70
N GLU A 71 -14.19 37.16 -20.59
CA GLU A 71 -14.65 38.43 -20.04
C GLU A 71 -14.33 39.62 -20.97
N ALA A 72 -13.13 39.67 -21.55
CA ALA A 72 -12.76 40.69 -22.52
C ALA A 72 -13.67 40.66 -23.75
N ASP A 73 -13.86 39.48 -24.35
CA ASP A 73 -14.73 39.29 -25.52
C ASP A 73 -16.18 39.68 -25.24
N LEU A 74 -16.68 39.35 -24.05
CA LEU A 74 -18.02 39.71 -23.59
C LEU A 74 -18.17 41.22 -23.37
N ARG A 75 -17.14 41.90 -22.84
CA ARG A 75 -17.16 43.36 -22.66
C ARG A 75 -17.12 44.09 -24.00
N GLU A 76 -16.33 43.62 -24.95
CA GLU A 76 -16.24 44.19 -26.30
C GLU A 76 -17.56 44.06 -27.07
N ASN A 77 -18.31 42.97 -26.86
CA ASN A 77 -19.56 42.68 -27.56
C ASN A 77 -20.79 42.73 -26.62
N TRP A 78 -20.73 43.53 -25.55
CA TRP A 78 -21.73 43.52 -24.49
C TRP A 78 -23.16 43.73 -24.99
N ASP A 79 -23.34 44.73 -25.87
CA ASP A 79 -24.66 45.09 -26.41
C ASP A 79 -25.27 43.97 -27.27
N GLN A 80 -24.44 43.06 -27.82
CA GLN A 80 -24.93 41.89 -28.56
C GLN A 80 -25.40 40.78 -27.62
N HIS A 81 -24.75 40.63 -26.47
CA HIS A 81 -25.08 39.58 -25.50
C HIS A 81 -26.17 39.99 -24.50
N CYS A 82 -26.28 41.29 -24.19
CA CYS A 82 -27.16 41.86 -23.16
C CYS A 82 -27.65 43.27 -23.55
N PRO A 83 -28.47 43.43 -24.60
CA PRO A 83 -28.87 44.74 -25.14
C PRO A 83 -29.64 45.63 -24.15
N ASP A 84 -30.36 45.03 -23.20
CA ASP A 84 -31.25 45.75 -22.28
C ASP A 84 -30.63 45.99 -20.88
N VAL A 85 -29.37 45.62 -20.66
CA VAL A 85 -28.72 45.65 -19.35
C VAL A 85 -27.43 46.44 -19.42
N ARG A 86 -27.23 47.40 -18.51
CA ARG A 86 -25.96 48.12 -18.42
C ARG A 86 -24.83 47.18 -17.96
N ALA A 87 -23.70 47.23 -18.65
CA ALA A 87 -22.47 46.54 -18.25
C ALA A 87 -22.01 47.03 -16.87
N THR A 88 -22.27 46.23 -15.85
CA THR A 88 -21.75 46.41 -14.48
C THR A 88 -20.88 45.21 -14.16
N GLU A 89 -19.89 45.37 -13.28
CA GLU A 89 -18.97 44.28 -12.89
C GLU A 89 -19.72 43.00 -12.45
N GLY A 90 -20.80 43.15 -11.68
CA GLY A 90 -21.64 42.02 -11.28
C GLY A 90 -22.42 41.38 -12.44
N ALA A 91 -22.92 42.17 -13.39
CA ALA A 91 -23.63 41.64 -14.56
C ALA A 91 -22.68 40.88 -15.50
N VAL A 92 -21.47 41.41 -15.71
CA VAL A 92 -20.41 40.77 -16.51
C VAL A 92 -20.02 39.43 -15.89
N GLN A 93 -19.66 39.41 -14.60
CA GLN A 93 -19.26 38.17 -13.92
C GLN A 93 -20.35 37.09 -13.92
N ASN A 94 -21.62 37.48 -13.76
CA ASN A 94 -22.73 36.53 -13.82
C ASN A 94 -22.92 35.98 -15.24
N LYS A 95 -22.80 36.84 -16.26
CA LYS A 95 -22.98 36.43 -17.64
C LYS A 95 -21.84 35.53 -18.12
N VAL A 96 -20.59 35.81 -17.74
CA VAL A 96 -19.43 34.95 -18.02
C VAL A 96 -19.70 33.50 -17.59
N LYS A 97 -20.27 33.30 -16.39
CA LYS A 97 -20.58 31.95 -15.87
C LYS A 97 -21.64 31.19 -16.66
N THR A 98 -22.46 31.89 -17.44
CA THR A 98 -23.53 31.30 -18.27
C THR A 98 -23.06 30.94 -19.68
N LEU A 99 -21.87 31.41 -20.08
CA LEU A 99 -21.31 31.14 -21.38
C LEU A 99 -20.75 29.71 -21.47
N PRO A 100 -20.93 29.00 -22.61
CA PRO A 100 -20.44 27.64 -22.78
C PRO A 100 -18.92 27.54 -22.65
N GLU A 101 -18.18 28.56 -23.09
CA GLU A 101 -16.71 28.63 -23.01
C GLU A 101 -16.22 28.59 -21.56
N PHE A 102 -16.96 29.21 -20.64
CA PHE A 102 -16.66 29.15 -19.21
C PHE A 102 -16.82 27.72 -18.67
N ALA A 103 -17.91 27.04 -19.06
CA ALA A 103 -18.15 25.66 -18.66
C ALA A 103 -17.06 24.72 -19.19
N GLU A 104 -16.57 24.94 -20.40
CA GLU A 104 -15.44 24.20 -20.98
C GLU A 104 -14.13 24.44 -20.23
N ALA A 105 -13.77 25.70 -19.99
CA ALA A 105 -12.57 26.06 -19.22
C ALA A 105 -12.61 25.49 -17.80
N HIS A 106 -13.77 25.57 -17.14
CA HIS A 106 -13.97 25.01 -15.81
C HIS A 106 -13.86 23.49 -15.80
N LYS A 107 -14.46 22.80 -16.78
CA LYS A 107 -14.35 21.35 -16.94
C LYS A 107 -12.90 20.92 -17.21
N LYS A 108 -12.15 21.66 -18.03
CA LYS A 108 -10.72 21.41 -18.28
C LYS A 108 -9.93 21.49 -16.97
N SER A 109 -10.09 22.57 -16.21
CA SER A 109 -9.42 22.78 -14.93
C SER A 109 -9.73 21.67 -13.92
N ILE A 110 -10.98 21.22 -13.83
CA ILE A 110 -11.38 20.09 -12.97
C ILE A 110 -10.68 18.81 -13.40
N ASN A 111 -10.71 18.49 -14.70
CA ASN A 111 -10.11 17.26 -15.22
C ASN A 111 -8.60 17.20 -14.98
N GLU A 112 -7.89 18.31 -15.11
CA GLU A 112 -6.45 18.37 -14.83
C GLU A 112 -6.15 18.20 -13.34
N ASN A 113 -6.94 18.82 -12.45
CA ASN A 113 -6.82 18.59 -11.02
C ASN A 113 -7.13 17.13 -10.62
N LEU A 114 -8.09 16.50 -11.28
CA LEU A 114 -8.41 15.08 -11.07
C LEU A 114 -7.23 14.19 -11.48
N LYS A 115 -6.66 14.40 -12.68
CA LYS A 115 -5.48 13.66 -13.13
C LYS A 115 -4.31 13.79 -12.16
N LEU A 116 -4.01 15.01 -11.70
CA LEU A 116 -2.97 15.25 -10.70
C LEU A 116 -3.23 14.50 -9.39
N SER A 117 -4.49 14.44 -8.96
CA SER A 117 -4.91 13.73 -7.76
C SER A 117 -4.81 12.21 -7.93
N GLU A 118 -5.16 11.70 -9.10
CA GLU A 118 -5.01 10.28 -9.46
C GLU A 118 -3.53 9.87 -9.50
N GLU A 119 -2.66 10.67 -10.11
CA GLU A 119 -1.21 10.43 -10.14
C GLU A 119 -0.62 10.37 -8.71
N LEU A 120 -1.05 11.29 -7.83
CA LEU A 120 -0.64 11.27 -6.44
C LEU A 120 -1.14 10.01 -5.71
N ALA A 121 -2.40 9.65 -5.92
CA ALA A 121 -2.98 8.46 -5.29
C ALA A 121 -2.23 7.19 -5.71
N CYS A 122 -1.93 7.04 -7.00
CA CYS A 122 -1.12 5.93 -7.51
C CYS A 122 0.29 5.91 -6.91
N ALA A 123 0.97 7.06 -6.84
CA ALA A 123 2.30 7.14 -6.25
C ALA A 123 2.32 6.74 -4.76
N VAL A 124 1.29 7.14 -4.00
CA VAL A 124 1.12 6.75 -2.59
C VAL A 124 0.85 5.25 -2.47
N GLU A 125 -0.01 4.70 -3.32
CA GLU A 125 -0.33 3.26 -3.36
C GLU A 125 0.91 2.42 -3.68
N ASP A 126 1.70 2.82 -4.68
CA ASP A 126 2.95 2.15 -5.06
C ASP A 126 3.96 2.17 -3.91
N LYS A 127 4.18 3.34 -3.28
CA LYS A 127 5.05 3.44 -2.10
C LYS A 127 4.56 2.52 -0.98
N GLY A 128 3.26 2.52 -0.70
CA GLY A 128 2.64 1.67 0.32
C GLY A 128 2.86 0.17 0.04
N THR A 129 2.65 -0.24 -1.21
CA THR A 129 2.83 -1.63 -1.66
C THR A 129 4.27 -2.09 -1.49
N PHE A 130 5.24 -1.28 -1.94
CA PHE A 130 6.66 -1.63 -1.82
C PHE A 130 7.18 -1.57 -0.38
N TYR A 131 6.64 -0.67 0.45
CA TYR A 131 6.91 -0.67 1.89
C TYR A 131 6.39 -1.95 2.55
N GLY A 132 5.17 -2.36 2.21
CA GLY A 132 4.58 -3.63 2.65
C GLY A 132 5.45 -4.83 2.27
N ALA A 133 5.94 -4.87 1.03
CA ALA A 133 6.86 -5.90 0.56
C ALA A 133 8.15 -5.96 1.39
N CYS A 134 8.78 -4.81 1.67
CA CYS A 134 9.98 -4.73 2.51
C CYS A 134 9.72 -5.31 3.90
N ARG A 135 8.61 -4.93 4.55
CA ARG A 135 8.24 -5.42 5.88
C ARG A 135 7.95 -6.92 5.90
N ALA A 136 7.27 -7.41 4.87
CA ALA A 136 6.96 -8.83 4.76
C ALA A 136 8.23 -9.69 4.59
N LEU A 137 9.22 -9.20 3.84
CA LEU A 137 10.50 -9.89 3.68
C LEU A 137 11.36 -9.83 4.95
N GLU A 138 11.36 -8.72 5.70
CA GLU A 138 12.00 -8.64 7.02
C GLU A 138 11.37 -9.63 8.02
N ALA A 139 10.05 -9.80 7.96
CA ALA A 139 9.34 -10.81 8.75
C ALA A 139 9.73 -12.23 8.32
N LYS A 140 9.84 -12.50 7.02
CA LYS A 140 10.33 -13.78 6.46
C LYS A 140 11.76 -14.08 6.92
N GLU A 141 12.66 -13.11 6.87
CA GLU A 141 14.05 -13.23 7.37
C GLU A 141 14.07 -13.63 8.85
N THR A 142 13.27 -12.94 9.66
CA THR A 142 13.16 -13.22 11.09
C THR A 142 12.62 -14.64 11.34
N ALA A 143 11.61 -15.06 10.57
CA ALA A 143 11.03 -16.40 10.68
C ALA A 143 12.03 -17.50 10.28
N LEU A 144 12.71 -17.34 9.15
CA LEU A 144 13.74 -18.28 8.69
C LEU A 144 14.90 -18.37 9.68
N THR A 145 15.38 -17.24 10.20
CA THR A 145 16.45 -17.21 11.22
C THR A 145 16.03 -17.96 12.49
N LYS A 146 14.78 -17.79 12.94
CA LYS A 146 14.24 -18.53 14.09
C LYS A 146 14.13 -20.03 13.81
N LEU A 147 13.68 -20.42 12.62
CA LEU A 147 13.61 -21.84 12.21
C LEU A 147 14.98 -22.50 12.19
N VAL A 148 15.99 -21.84 11.62
CA VAL A 148 17.38 -22.32 11.63
C VAL A 148 17.90 -22.46 13.07
N LYS A 149 17.65 -21.48 13.94
CA LYS A 149 18.04 -21.56 15.35
C LYS A 149 17.40 -22.74 16.08
N LEU A 150 16.10 -22.98 15.87
CA LEU A 150 15.39 -24.12 16.45
C LEU A 150 15.93 -25.46 15.95
N TYR A 151 16.27 -25.53 14.65
CA TYR A 151 16.88 -26.72 14.07
C TYR A 151 18.26 -26.99 14.69
N LEU A 152 19.13 -25.97 14.75
CA LEU A 152 20.48 -26.08 15.32
C LEU A 152 20.48 -26.33 16.84
N SER A 153 19.47 -25.84 17.56
CA SER A 153 19.35 -26.09 19.00
C SER A 153 18.83 -27.49 19.33
N GLY A 154 18.62 -28.35 18.33
CA GLY A 154 18.06 -29.68 18.53
C GLY A 154 16.62 -29.65 19.04
N TYR A 155 15.87 -28.55 18.86
CA TYR A 155 14.48 -28.45 19.33
C TYR A 155 13.59 -29.53 18.68
N TYR A 156 13.89 -29.88 17.43
CA TYR A 156 13.21 -30.94 16.69
C TYR A 156 13.90 -32.30 16.80
N GLU A 157 15.07 -32.38 17.44
CA GLU A 157 15.59 -33.68 17.86
C GLU A 157 14.63 -34.21 18.93
N ARG A 158 14.20 -35.47 18.80
CA ARG A 158 13.37 -36.12 19.82
C ARG A 158 13.96 -35.79 21.19
N PRO A 159 13.15 -35.39 22.19
CA PRO A 159 13.69 -35.17 23.52
C PRO A 159 14.44 -36.45 23.89
N LYS A 160 15.75 -36.32 24.13
CA LYS A 160 16.49 -37.33 24.90
C LYS A 160 15.87 -37.26 26.28
N ILE A 161 14.73 -37.95 26.47
CA ILE A 161 14.19 -38.17 27.78
C ILE A 161 15.33 -38.85 28.52
N THR A 162 15.88 -38.19 29.54
CA THR A 162 16.88 -38.82 30.37
C THR A 162 16.26 -40.11 30.91
N ASN A 163 17.03 -41.21 30.94
CA ASN A 163 16.54 -42.51 31.41
C ASN A 163 15.85 -42.43 32.79
N GLU A 164 16.16 -41.40 33.58
CA GLU A 164 15.52 -41.08 34.86
C GLU A 164 14.09 -40.54 34.70
N LEU A 165 13.87 -39.55 33.83
CA LEU A 165 12.53 -39.02 33.57
C LEU A 165 11.61 -40.08 32.93
N GLU A 166 12.18 -40.91 32.05
CA GLU A 166 11.47 -42.03 31.42
C GLU A 166 11.01 -43.06 32.46
N LYS A 167 11.87 -43.37 33.43
CA LYS A 167 11.55 -44.24 34.57
C LYS A 167 10.52 -43.61 35.50
N GLU A 168 10.60 -42.31 35.78
CA GLU A 168 9.63 -41.61 36.62
C GLU A 168 8.25 -41.56 35.97
N VAL A 169 8.18 -41.26 34.66
CA VAL A 169 6.92 -41.29 33.91
C VAL A 169 6.36 -42.70 33.87
N GLN A 170 7.17 -43.73 33.58
CA GLN A 170 6.71 -45.12 33.60
C GLN A 170 6.21 -45.55 34.99
N LYS A 171 6.88 -45.15 36.06
CA LYS A 171 6.48 -45.43 37.44
C LYS A 171 5.15 -44.76 37.78
N ALA A 172 5.03 -43.46 37.49
CA ALA A 172 3.79 -42.71 37.70
C ALA A 172 2.62 -43.29 36.89
N THR A 173 2.87 -43.74 35.66
CA THR A 173 1.85 -44.34 34.80
C THR A 173 1.43 -45.72 35.30
N SER A 174 2.39 -46.54 35.76
CA SER A 174 2.14 -47.85 36.37
C SER A 174 1.35 -47.76 37.67
N ASP A 175 1.70 -46.80 38.53
CA ASP A 175 1.03 -46.57 39.80
C ASP A 175 -0.40 -46.04 39.60
N ASN A 176 -0.63 -45.18 38.60
CA ASN A 176 -1.97 -44.74 38.20
C ASN A 176 -2.82 -45.87 37.60
N LEU A 177 -2.22 -46.77 36.83
CA LEU A 177 -2.92 -47.95 36.30
C LEU A 177 -3.29 -48.92 37.43
N LYS A 178 -2.37 -49.17 38.37
CA LYS A 178 -2.64 -50.01 39.54
C LYS A 178 -3.71 -49.43 40.45
N SER A 179 -3.69 -48.11 40.68
CA SER A 179 -4.73 -47.46 41.49
C SER A 179 -6.09 -47.62 40.82
N LYS A 180 -6.22 -47.29 39.52
CA LYS A 180 -7.46 -47.47 38.74
C LYS A 180 -7.94 -48.92 38.71
N LEU A 181 -7.05 -49.90 38.59
CA LEU A 181 -7.41 -51.33 38.63
C LEU A 181 -7.87 -51.77 40.02
N ARG A 182 -7.29 -51.22 41.11
CA ARG A 182 -7.77 -51.48 42.48
C ARG A 182 -9.15 -50.89 42.72
N THR A 183 -9.41 -49.65 42.30
CA THR A 183 -10.75 -49.04 42.42
C THR A 183 -11.80 -49.83 41.64
N ARG A 184 -11.42 -50.37 40.47
CA ARG A 184 -12.31 -51.20 39.64
C ARG A 184 -12.56 -52.61 40.20
N ARG A 185 -11.69 -53.14 41.06
CA ARG A 185 -11.89 -54.40 41.79
C ARG A 185 -12.74 -54.23 43.05
N LEU A 186 -12.77 -53.04 43.63
CA LEU A 186 -13.58 -52.69 44.81
C LEU A 186 -15.01 -52.24 44.46
N THR A 187 -15.30 -52.09 43.17
CA THR A 187 -16.61 -51.67 42.63
C THR A 187 -17.36 -52.80 41.89
N LYS A 188 -16.91 -54.04 42.07
CA LYS A 188 -17.61 -55.29 41.69
C LYS A 188 -17.93 -56.06 42.96
#